data_AF-A0A831L6H4-F1
#
_entry.id   AF-A0A831L6H4-F1
#
_cell.length_a   1.000
_cell.length_b   1.000
_cell.length_c   1.000
_cell.angle_alpha   90.00
_cell.angle_beta   90.00
_cell.angle_gamma   90.00
#
_symmetry.space_group_name_H-M   'P 1'
#
loop_
_entity.id
_entity.type
_entity.pdbx_description
1 polymer ?
#
loop_
_entity_poly.entity_id
_entity_poly.type
_entity_poly.pdbx_seq_one_letter_code
_entity_poly.pdbx_strand_id
1 'polypeptide(L)'
;MALRELYPQAQAVLFFVEPDGSTHYTCALVTAFDGPRSMTEVQEIAHIPLASTQQLSTCGPLSTGYLLHKHGMDSQAASFEILGNHEAVALAVIRNEYPLGGIKTHIARRYFSLGLRVLDETPPMPAFALVVNRKTVEVETIHAITEALLAASLDQRTEWGVARRGFVRAHDEITTVCGGCCRRPAEEPLIF
;
A
#
# COMPACT_ATOMS: atom_id res chain seq x y z
N MET A 1 6.30 13.40 7.42
CA MET A 1 7.73 13.59 7.17
C MET A 1 8.03 13.02 5.80
N ALA A 2 8.43 13.86 4.85
CA ALA A 2 8.66 13.44 3.46
C ALA A 2 10.12 13.00 3.28
N LEU A 3 10.38 11.96 2.48
CA LEU A 3 11.73 11.39 2.27
C LEU A 3 12.79 12.44 1.92
N ARG A 4 12.43 13.45 1.13
CA ARG A 4 13.32 14.54 0.69
C ARG A 4 13.72 15.50 1.82
N GLU A 5 12.94 15.59 2.90
CA GLU A 5 13.30 16.39 4.09
C GLU A 5 14.49 15.76 4.82
N LEU A 6 14.52 14.43 4.90
CA LEU A 6 15.61 13.67 5.51
C LEU A 6 16.79 13.45 4.56
N TYR A 7 16.50 13.27 3.28
CA TYR A 7 17.49 12.94 2.25
C TYR A 7 17.28 13.81 1.01
N PRO A 8 17.80 15.05 0.98
CA PRO A 8 17.62 15.96 -0.14
C PRO A 8 18.13 15.43 -1.49
N GLN A 9 19.07 14.47 -1.45
CA GLN A 9 19.60 13.80 -2.64
C GLN A 9 18.73 12.67 -3.19
N ALA A 10 17.68 12.25 -2.48
CA ALA A 10 16.77 11.22 -2.94
C ALA A 10 15.82 11.81 -3.99
N GLN A 11 15.84 11.24 -5.20
CA GLN A 11 14.98 11.69 -6.29
C GLN A 11 14.18 10.50 -6.83
N ALA A 12 12.85 10.61 -6.83
CA ALA A 12 12.01 9.71 -7.61
C ALA A 12 12.20 10.03 -9.09
N VAL A 13 12.48 9.02 -9.91
CA VAL A 13 12.70 9.17 -11.37
C VAL A 13 11.61 8.49 -12.19
N LEU A 14 11.06 7.39 -11.69
CA LEU A 14 9.98 6.64 -12.33
C LEU A 14 8.93 6.20 -11.31
N PHE A 15 7.67 6.15 -11.74
CA PHE A 15 6.60 5.43 -11.04
C PHE A 15 6.25 4.16 -11.81
N PHE A 16 5.95 3.11 -11.06
CA PHE A 16 5.53 1.82 -11.60
C PHE A 16 4.05 1.90 -11.99
N VAL A 17 3.71 1.32 -13.14
CA VAL A 17 2.32 1.33 -13.63
C VAL A 17 1.52 0.22 -12.98
N GLU A 18 0.37 0.58 -12.41
CA GLU A 18 -0.55 -0.34 -11.76
C GLU A 18 -1.47 -1.05 -12.78
N PRO A 19 -2.21 -2.10 -12.39
CA PRO A 19 -3.01 -2.88 -13.33
C PRO A 19 -4.04 -2.13 -14.17
N ASP A 20 -4.55 -1.03 -13.65
CA ASP A 20 -5.51 -0.13 -14.30
C ASP A 20 -4.84 0.95 -15.16
N GLY A 21 -3.51 0.95 -15.26
CA GLY A 21 -2.73 1.95 -15.98
C GLY A 21 -2.40 3.19 -15.15
N SER A 22 -2.87 3.28 -13.90
CA SER A 22 -2.60 4.42 -13.03
C SER A 22 -1.25 4.31 -12.31
N THR A 23 -0.86 5.38 -11.61
CA THR A 23 0.26 5.42 -10.67
C THR A 23 -0.20 5.38 -9.22
N HIS A 24 -1.38 4.78 -8.96
CA HIS A 24 -1.95 4.69 -7.63
C HIS A 24 -2.49 3.29 -7.36
N TYR A 25 -2.48 2.89 -6.09
CA TYR A 25 -3.13 1.66 -5.65
C TYR A 25 -3.85 1.85 -4.32
N THR A 26 -4.74 0.91 -4.01
CA THR A 26 -5.38 0.80 -2.69
C THR A 26 -4.95 -0.50 -2.02
N CYS A 27 -5.03 -0.50 -0.69
CA CYS A 27 -4.97 -1.72 0.11
C CYS A 27 -6.36 -2.03 0.64
N ALA A 28 -6.63 -3.31 0.85
CA ALA A 28 -7.89 -3.82 1.31
C ALA A 28 -7.72 -4.60 2.62
N LEU A 29 -8.69 -4.41 3.51
CA LEU A 29 -8.97 -5.38 4.56
C LEU A 29 -9.89 -6.44 3.98
N VAL A 30 -9.47 -7.71 4.06
CA VAL A 30 -10.17 -8.84 3.43
C VAL A 30 -10.61 -9.87 4.45
N THR A 31 -11.62 -10.64 4.08
CA THR A 31 -12.19 -11.76 4.83
C THR A 31 -12.56 -12.89 3.88
N ALA A 32 -12.76 -14.10 4.40
CA ALA A 32 -13.42 -15.17 3.67
C ALA A 32 -14.89 -14.81 3.36
N PHE A 33 -15.46 -15.43 2.33
CA PHE A 33 -16.84 -15.21 1.89
C PHE A 33 -17.88 -15.58 2.96
N ASP A 34 -17.59 -16.59 3.78
CA ASP A 34 -18.40 -17.00 4.92
C ASP A 34 -18.03 -16.30 6.24
N GLY A 35 -16.98 -15.47 6.23
CA GLY A 35 -16.61 -14.59 7.36
C GLY A 35 -17.46 -13.32 7.45
N PRO A 36 -17.01 -12.33 8.26
CA PRO A 36 -17.72 -11.06 8.46
C PRO A 36 -18.21 -10.42 7.16
N ARG A 37 -19.39 -9.80 7.21
CA ARG A 37 -20.00 -9.11 6.07
C ARG A 37 -19.82 -7.59 6.13
N SER A 38 -19.45 -7.06 7.29
CA SER A 38 -19.29 -5.64 7.52
C SER A 38 -18.21 -5.36 8.56
N MET A 39 -17.76 -4.10 8.62
CA MET A 39 -16.84 -3.64 9.67
C MET A 39 -17.48 -3.64 11.07
N THR A 40 -18.82 -3.56 11.16
CA THR A 40 -19.54 -3.69 12.43
C THR A 40 -19.40 -5.10 13.00
N GLU A 41 -19.55 -6.13 12.17
CA GLU A 41 -19.33 -7.53 12.59
C GLU A 41 -17.86 -7.78 13.01
N VAL A 42 -16.92 -7.08 12.39
CA VAL A 42 -15.50 -7.15 12.78
C VAL A 42 -15.28 -6.59 14.19
N GLN A 43 -15.99 -5.52 14.59
CA GLN A 43 -15.85 -4.93 15.93
C GLN A 43 -16.29 -5.86 17.06
N GLU A 44 -17.15 -6.83 16.77
CA GLU A 44 -17.62 -7.83 17.74
C GLU A 44 -16.55 -8.90 18.03
N ILE A 45 -15.48 -8.96 17.24
CA ILE A 45 -14.38 -9.90 17.42
C ILE A 45 -13.44 -9.39 18.52
N ALA A 46 -13.54 -9.98 19.71
CA ALA A 46 -12.82 -9.51 20.91
C ALA A 46 -11.29 -9.47 20.77
N HIS A 47 -10.69 -10.39 20.00
CA HIS A 47 -9.27 -10.42 19.64
C HIS A 47 -9.15 -10.77 18.17
N ILE A 48 -8.48 -9.93 17.39
CA ILE A 48 -8.44 -10.05 15.94
C ILE A 48 -7.07 -10.57 15.50
N PRO A 49 -6.91 -11.90 15.26
CA PRO A 49 -5.74 -12.42 14.59
C PRO A 49 -5.78 -12.01 13.11
N LEU A 50 -4.84 -11.17 12.69
CA LEU A 50 -4.75 -10.63 11.35
C LEU A 50 -3.61 -11.27 10.59
N ALA A 51 -3.94 -11.90 9.47
CA ALA A 51 -2.95 -12.30 8.49
C ALA A 51 -2.35 -11.05 7.82
N SER A 52 -1.04 -10.94 7.86
CA SER A 52 -0.30 -9.83 7.28
C SER A 52 0.83 -10.34 6.41
N THR A 53 1.25 -9.53 5.44
CA THR A 53 2.32 -9.90 4.53
C THR A 53 3.68 -9.84 5.23
N GLN A 54 4.24 -8.65 5.40
CA GLN A 54 5.53 -8.41 6.04
C GLN A 54 5.38 -7.30 7.07
N GLN A 55 6.24 -7.28 8.09
CA GLN A 55 6.21 -6.29 9.16
C GLN A 55 6.19 -4.85 8.65
N LEU A 56 6.94 -4.56 7.58
CA LEU A 56 7.07 -3.22 7.00
C LEU A 56 6.25 -3.03 5.71
N SER A 57 5.32 -3.94 5.42
CA SER A 57 4.46 -3.79 4.24
C SER A 57 3.45 -2.66 4.44
N THR A 58 3.37 -1.74 3.47
CA THR A 58 2.36 -0.68 3.46
C THR A 58 0.94 -1.27 3.57
N CYS A 59 0.61 -2.25 2.73
CA CYS A 59 -0.71 -2.90 2.75
C CYS A 59 -0.92 -3.93 3.87
N GLY A 60 0.13 -4.26 4.62
CA GLY A 60 0.04 -5.12 5.79
C GLY A 60 -0.30 -4.29 7.04
N PRO A 61 0.56 -4.23 8.06
CA PRO A 61 0.19 -3.62 9.33
C PRO A 61 -0.23 -2.14 9.24
N LEU A 62 0.43 -1.36 8.38
CA LEU A 62 0.18 0.08 8.28
C LEU A 62 -1.24 0.40 7.76
N SER A 63 -1.58 -0.06 6.56
CA SER A 63 -2.90 0.20 5.97
C SER A 63 -4.01 -0.52 6.72
N THR A 64 -3.78 -1.73 7.21
CA THR A 64 -4.79 -2.44 8.02
C THR A 64 -5.04 -1.72 9.33
N GLY A 65 -4.00 -1.28 10.03
CA GLY A 65 -4.14 -0.47 11.25
C GLY A 65 -4.91 0.82 10.99
N TYR A 66 -4.65 1.51 9.88
CA TYR A 66 -5.43 2.67 9.44
C TYR A 66 -6.91 2.34 9.25
N LEU A 67 -7.24 1.25 8.54
CA LEU A 67 -8.62 0.84 8.29
C LEU A 67 -9.34 0.47 9.58
N LEU A 68 -8.71 -0.24 10.50
CA LEU A 68 -9.30 -0.55 11.81
C LEU A 68 -9.58 0.73 12.60
N HIS A 69 -8.60 1.64 12.67
CA HIS A 69 -8.74 2.91 13.38
C HIS A 69 -9.83 3.80 12.79
N LYS A 70 -9.95 3.86 11.46
CA LYS A 70 -11.03 4.57 10.74
C LYS A 70 -12.42 4.14 11.21
N HIS A 71 -12.58 2.89 11.64
CA HIS A 71 -13.82 2.33 12.16
C HIS A 71 -13.88 2.30 13.70
N GLY A 72 -13.05 3.08 14.39
CA GLY A 72 -13.08 3.22 15.85
C GLY A 72 -12.50 2.04 16.62
N MET A 73 -11.85 1.09 15.95
CA MET A 73 -11.16 -0.03 16.61
C MET A 73 -9.76 0.37 17.04
N ASP A 74 -9.35 -0.11 18.21
CA ASP A 74 -7.98 0.02 18.67
C ASP A 74 -7.08 -0.92 17.85
N SER A 75 -6.13 -0.34 17.11
CA SER A 75 -5.17 -1.11 16.33
C SER A 75 -4.19 -1.90 17.20
N GLN A 76 -4.07 -1.61 18.50
CA GLN A 76 -3.29 -2.42 19.45
C GLN A 76 -4.01 -3.71 19.87
N ALA A 77 -5.33 -3.81 19.68
CA ALA A 77 -6.09 -5.03 19.91
C ALA A 77 -5.93 -6.07 18.78
N ALA A 78 -5.24 -5.68 17.71
CA ALA A 78 -4.94 -6.53 16.56
C ALA A 78 -3.58 -7.19 16.71
N SER A 79 -3.52 -8.52 16.60
CA SER A 79 -2.26 -9.26 16.49
C SER A 79 -1.97 -9.58 15.02
N PHE A 80 -0.83 -9.11 14.52
CA PHE A 80 -0.43 -9.34 13.13
C PHE A 80 0.47 -10.58 13.02
N GLU A 81 -0.01 -11.61 12.33
CA GLU A 81 0.78 -12.78 11.95
C GLU A 81 1.39 -12.59 10.56
N ILE A 82 2.70 -12.80 10.45
CA ILE A 82 3.47 -12.50 9.24
C ILE A 82 3.56 -13.73 8.35
N LEU A 83 2.87 -13.72 7.22
CA LEU A 83 2.77 -14.83 6.27
C LEU A 83 3.62 -14.64 5.00
N GLY A 84 4.29 -13.50 4.87
CA GLY A 84 5.23 -13.20 3.79
C GLY A 84 4.62 -12.32 2.69
N ASN A 85 3.77 -12.86 1.82
CA ASN A 85 3.29 -12.14 0.62
C ASN A 85 1.76 -12.06 0.54
N HIS A 86 1.26 -11.25 -0.40
CA HIS A 86 -0.18 -11.00 -0.55
C HIS A 86 -0.97 -12.26 -0.90
N GLU A 87 -0.42 -13.13 -1.73
CA GLU A 87 -1.03 -14.40 -2.11
C GLU A 87 -1.15 -15.35 -0.91
N ALA A 88 -0.12 -15.42 -0.05
CA ALA A 88 -0.14 -16.23 1.16
C ALA A 88 -1.25 -15.76 2.12
N VAL A 89 -1.38 -14.45 2.33
CA VAL A 89 -2.47 -13.87 3.15
C VAL A 89 -3.84 -14.18 2.56
N ALA A 90 -4.02 -13.97 1.25
CA ALA A 90 -5.30 -14.25 0.59
C ALA A 90 -5.72 -15.71 0.76
N LEU A 91 -4.80 -16.65 0.55
CA LEU A 91 -5.07 -18.08 0.69
C LEU A 91 -5.36 -18.50 2.13
N ALA A 92 -4.60 -17.96 3.11
CA ALA A 92 -4.82 -18.26 4.52
C ALA A 92 -6.19 -17.76 5.01
N VAL A 93 -6.60 -16.57 4.58
CA VAL A 93 -7.94 -16.02 4.85
C VAL A 93 -9.03 -16.87 4.20
N ILE A 94 -8.90 -17.24 2.91
CA ILE A 94 -9.87 -18.12 2.23
C ILE A 94 -10.04 -19.46 2.95
N ARG A 95 -8.96 -20.00 3.53
CA ARG A 95 -8.98 -21.27 4.27
C ARG A 95 -9.52 -21.15 5.69
N ASN A 96 -9.97 -19.96 6.10
CA ASN A 96 -10.39 -19.66 7.47
C ASN A 96 -9.28 -19.94 8.52
N GLU A 97 -8.00 -19.92 8.10
CA GLU A 97 -6.86 -19.97 9.04
C GLU A 97 -6.76 -18.64 9.82
N TYR A 98 -7.20 -17.54 9.19
CA TYR A 98 -7.33 -16.23 9.80
C TYR A 98 -8.66 -15.59 9.39
N PRO A 99 -9.38 -14.93 10.31
CA PRO A 99 -10.65 -14.27 10.02
C PRO A 99 -10.46 -13.08 9.06
N LEU A 100 -9.31 -12.40 9.12
CA LEU A 100 -9.06 -11.17 8.40
C LEU A 100 -7.61 -11.11 7.90
N GLY A 101 -7.38 -10.33 6.84
CA GLY A 101 -6.04 -10.03 6.36
C GLY A 101 -5.89 -8.70 5.63
N GLY A 102 -4.66 -8.19 5.60
CA GLY A 102 -4.28 -6.95 4.91
C GLY A 102 -3.51 -7.21 3.63
N ILE A 103 -4.06 -6.83 2.47
CA ILE A 103 -3.40 -7.04 1.17
C ILE A 103 -3.64 -5.90 0.18
N LYS A 104 -2.86 -5.84 -0.90
CA LYS A 104 -3.10 -4.90 -2.00
C LYS A 104 -4.41 -5.27 -2.72
N THR A 105 -5.28 -4.29 -2.94
CA THR A 105 -6.65 -4.53 -3.43
C THR A 105 -6.71 -5.29 -4.74
N HIS A 106 -5.86 -4.96 -5.71
CA HIS A 106 -5.86 -5.66 -6.98
C HIS A 106 -5.48 -7.14 -6.85
N ILE A 107 -4.69 -7.52 -5.84
CA ILE A 107 -4.45 -8.93 -5.50
C ILE A 107 -5.71 -9.54 -4.92
N ALA A 108 -6.37 -8.87 -3.96
CA ALA A 108 -7.63 -9.35 -3.40
C ALA A 108 -8.66 -9.69 -4.48
N ARG A 109 -8.82 -8.80 -5.47
CA ARG A 109 -9.75 -8.95 -6.59
C ARG A 109 -9.48 -10.18 -7.46
N ARG A 110 -8.22 -10.66 -7.54
CA ARG A 110 -7.87 -11.91 -8.26
C ARG A 110 -8.41 -13.16 -7.55
N TYR A 111 -8.72 -13.08 -6.26
CA TYR A 111 -9.15 -14.19 -5.41
C TYR A 111 -10.66 -14.16 -5.11
N PHE A 112 -11.43 -13.24 -5.70
CA PHE A 112 -12.88 -13.15 -5.47
C PHE A 112 -13.63 -14.43 -5.84
N SER A 113 -13.29 -15.04 -6.98
CA SER A 113 -13.89 -16.32 -7.41
C SER A 113 -13.52 -17.50 -6.50
N LEU A 114 -12.50 -17.35 -5.66
CA LEU A 114 -12.07 -18.35 -4.66
C LEU A 114 -12.63 -18.06 -3.27
N GLY A 115 -13.57 -17.11 -3.14
CA GLY A 115 -14.25 -16.82 -1.89
C GLY A 115 -13.56 -15.77 -1.02
N LEU A 116 -12.69 -14.92 -1.57
CA LEU A 116 -12.20 -13.74 -0.83
C LEU A 116 -13.16 -12.55 -1.00
N ARG A 117 -13.44 -11.84 0.09
CA ARG A 117 -14.24 -10.62 0.14
C ARG A 117 -13.40 -9.45 0.63
N VAL A 118 -13.62 -8.26 0.05
CA VAL A 118 -13.10 -6.98 0.57
C VAL A 118 -14.14 -6.35 1.49
N LEU A 119 -13.72 -5.92 2.69
CA LEU A 119 -14.57 -5.24 3.66
C LEU A 119 -14.46 -3.71 3.57
N ASP A 120 -13.24 -3.20 3.41
CA ASP A 120 -12.96 -1.78 3.22
C ASP A 120 -11.64 -1.61 2.46
N GLU A 121 -11.46 -0.44 1.85
CA GLU A 121 -10.27 -0.07 1.11
C GLU A 121 -9.69 1.26 1.61
N THR A 122 -8.38 1.41 1.52
CA THR A 122 -7.73 2.70 1.75
C THR A 122 -8.10 3.70 0.67
N PRO A 123 -7.99 5.01 0.93
CA PRO A 123 -7.85 5.98 -0.15
C PRO A 123 -6.69 5.60 -1.10
N PRO A 124 -6.68 6.12 -2.35
CA PRO A 124 -5.57 5.90 -3.27
C PRO A 124 -4.23 6.34 -2.67
N MET A 125 -3.25 5.46 -2.78
CA MET A 125 -1.88 5.69 -2.37
C MET A 125 -0.96 5.70 -3.59
N PRO A 126 0.17 6.43 -3.53
CA PRO A 126 1.11 6.46 -4.65
C PRO A 126 1.69 5.08 -4.92
N ALA A 127 1.82 4.73 -6.20
CA ALA A 127 2.51 3.52 -6.64
C ALA A 127 3.97 3.50 -6.22
N PHE A 128 4.60 2.34 -6.39
CA PHE A 128 6.03 2.22 -6.16
C PHE A 128 6.80 3.20 -7.05
N ALA A 129 7.87 3.76 -6.49
CA ALA A 129 8.75 4.69 -7.16
C ALA A 129 10.15 4.10 -7.24
N LEU A 130 10.80 4.25 -8.40
CA LEU A 130 12.24 4.09 -8.49
C LEU A 130 12.89 5.37 -7.98
N VAL A 131 13.62 5.27 -6.87
CA VAL A 131 14.29 6.40 -6.23
C VAL A 131 15.80 6.24 -6.37
N VAL A 132 16.46 7.27 -6.88
CA VAL A 132 17.91 7.32 -7.03
C VAL A 132 18.56 8.19 -5.97
N ASN A 133 19.77 7.83 -5.58
CA ASN A 133 20.64 8.66 -4.74
C ASN A 133 21.56 9.49 -5.62
N ARG A 134 21.25 10.79 -5.76
CA ARG A 134 22.02 11.72 -6.59
C ARG A 134 23.44 12.02 -6.08
N LYS A 135 23.80 11.59 -4.86
CA LYS A 135 25.17 11.69 -4.37
C LYS A 135 26.09 10.61 -4.93
N THR A 136 25.52 9.48 -5.37
CA THR A 136 26.30 8.29 -5.74
C THR A 136 26.07 7.84 -7.17
N VAL A 137 25.07 8.39 -7.86
CA VAL A 137 24.76 8.05 -9.25
C VAL A 137 24.83 9.33 -10.09
N GLU A 138 25.66 9.31 -11.13
CA GLU A 138 25.82 10.42 -12.06
C GLU A 138 24.54 10.70 -12.85
N VAL A 139 24.34 11.96 -13.26
CA VAL A 139 23.12 12.41 -13.95
C VAL A 139 22.94 11.68 -15.28
N GLU A 140 24.03 11.45 -16.00
CA GLU A 140 24.08 10.75 -17.28
C GLU A 140 23.64 9.29 -17.11
N THR A 141 24.06 8.66 -16.01
CA THR A 141 23.65 7.29 -15.66
C THR A 141 22.18 7.24 -15.27
N ILE A 142 21.70 8.19 -14.48
CA ILE A 142 20.27 8.31 -14.12
C ILE A 142 19.43 8.44 -15.39
N HIS A 143 19.85 9.30 -16.32
CA HIS A 143 19.16 9.51 -17.59
C HIS A 143 19.15 8.23 -18.43
N ALA A 144 20.30 7.57 -18.62
CA ALA A 144 20.41 6.34 -19.41
C ALA A 144 19.52 5.21 -18.85
N ILE A 145 19.51 5.01 -17.52
CA ILE A 145 18.65 4.01 -16.87
C ILE A 145 17.18 4.37 -17.05
N THR A 146 16.82 5.65 -16.88
CA THR A 146 15.44 6.12 -17.02
C THR A 146 14.91 5.87 -18.43
N GLU A 147 15.67 6.27 -19.46
CA GLU A 147 15.27 6.05 -20.86
C GLU A 147 15.20 4.57 -21.22
N ALA A 148 16.16 3.76 -20.76
CA ALA A 148 16.16 2.32 -21.02
C ALA A 148 14.93 1.62 -20.42
N LEU A 149 14.54 1.98 -19.18
CA LEU A 149 13.36 1.41 -18.53
C LEU A 149 12.05 1.86 -19.17
N LEU A 150 11.97 3.12 -19.63
CA LEU A 150 10.81 3.64 -20.36
C LEU A 150 10.65 2.99 -21.74
N ALA A 151 11.76 2.70 -22.42
CA ALA A 151 11.76 2.10 -23.76
C ALA A 151 11.56 0.56 -23.75
N ALA A 152 11.63 -0.09 -22.59
CA ALA A 152 11.53 -1.53 -22.48
C ALA A 152 10.16 -2.06 -22.95
N SER A 153 10.18 -3.02 -23.87
CA SER A 153 8.97 -3.64 -24.44
C SER A 153 8.26 -4.54 -23.43
N LEU A 154 7.02 -4.92 -23.72
CA LEU A 154 6.28 -5.87 -22.87
C LEU A 154 7.01 -7.21 -22.75
N ASP A 155 7.52 -7.75 -23.86
CA ASP A 155 8.23 -9.03 -23.91
C ASP A 155 9.43 -9.02 -22.97
N GLN A 156 10.21 -7.94 -22.99
CA GLN A 156 11.37 -7.75 -22.10
C GLN A 156 10.97 -7.71 -20.62
N ARG A 157 9.77 -7.21 -20.31
CA ARG A 157 9.30 -6.97 -18.94
C ARG A 157 8.40 -8.06 -18.38
N THR A 158 8.10 -9.12 -19.14
CA THR A 158 7.11 -10.14 -18.75
C THR A 158 7.39 -10.75 -17.37
N GLU A 159 8.66 -10.94 -17.02
CA GLU A 159 9.10 -11.59 -15.78
C GLU A 159 9.54 -10.59 -14.68
N TRP A 160 9.41 -9.28 -14.90
CA TRP A 160 9.93 -8.27 -13.95
C TRP A 160 9.01 -8.02 -12.74
N GLY A 161 8.09 -8.94 -12.46
CA GLY A 161 7.15 -8.83 -11.33
C GLY A 161 6.36 -7.53 -11.36
N VAL A 162 6.55 -6.68 -10.34
CA VAL A 162 5.85 -5.39 -10.21
C VAL A 162 6.13 -4.42 -11.36
N ALA A 163 7.27 -4.56 -12.07
CA ALA A 163 7.61 -3.73 -13.22
C ALA A 163 7.05 -4.25 -14.56
N ARG A 164 6.31 -5.37 -14.56
CA ARG A 164 5.78 -5.97 -15.80
C ARG A 164 4.93 -5.02 -16.63
N ARG A 165 4.26 -4.07 -16.00
CA ARG A 165 3.38 -3.10 -16.67
C ARG A 165 4.10 -1.83 -17.10
N GLY A 166 5.33 -1.65 -16.66
CA GLY A 166 6.22 -0.60 -17.12
C GLY A 166 6.24 0.57 -16.17
N PHE A 167 6.66 1.70 -16.72
CA PHE A 167 7.00 2.87 -15.93
C PHE A 167 6.47 4.14 -16.60
N VAL A 168 6.25 5.16 -15.79
CA VAL A 168 6.07 6.54 -16.24
C VAL A 168 7.05 7.43 -15.49
N ARG A 169 7.40 8.59 -16.06
CA ARG A 169 8.27 9.55 -15.37
C ARG A 169 7.62 9.98 -14.06
N ALA A 170 8.44 10.04 -13.01
CA ALA A 170 7.99 10.61 -11.76
C ALA A 170 7.70 12.10 -11.95
N HIS A 171 6.55 12.54 -11.46
CA HIS A 171 6.19 13.96 -11.32
C HIS A 171 6.12 14.30 -9.83
N ASP A 172 6.43 15.55 -9.48
CA ASP A 172 6.59 16.00 -8.08
C ASP A 172 5.30 15.90 -7.23
N GLU A 173 4.14 15.60 -7.83
CA GLU A 173 2.84 15.62 -7.14
C GLU A 173 2.60 14.44 -6.16
N ILE A 174 3.46 13.41 -6.14
CA ILE A 174 3.30 12.27 -5.24
C ILE A 174 3.51 12.63 -3.75
N THR A 175 4.14 13.78 -3.44
CA THR A 175 4.36 14.18 -2.04
C THR A 175 3.15 14.86 -1.37
N THR A 176 2.08 15.17 -2.10
CA THR A 176 0.97 16.00 -1.57
C THR A 176 -0.15 15.19 -0.90
N VAL A 177 0.00 13.88 -0.69
CA VAL A 177 -1.06 13.07 -0.05
C VAL A 177 -1.15 13.29 1.48
N CYS A 178 -0.11 13.82 2.13
CA CYS A 178 -0.11 14.05 3.59
C CYS A 178 -0.45 15.48 4.04
N GLY A 179 -0.85 16.40 3.13
CA GLY A 179 -1.11 17.80 3.49
C GLY A 179 -2.43 18.05 4.23
N GLY A 180 -3.35 17.08 4.29
CA GLY A 180 -4.70 17.28 4.79
C GLY A 180 -4.96 16.89 6.25
N CYS A 181 -4.10 16.08 6.88
CA CYS A 181 -4.42 15.44 8.17
C CYS A 181 -3.70 16.04 9.39
N CYS A 182 -2.76 16.97 9.19
CA CYS A 182 -2.06 17.65 10.29
C CYS A 182 -2.36 19.16 10.30
N ARG A 183 -3.64 19.56 10.36
CA ARG A 183 -3.97 20.87 10.94
C ARG A 183 -4.03 20.68 12.45
N ARG A 184 -3.03 21.21 13.16
CA ARG A 184 -3.15 21.47 14.60
C ARG A 184 -4.43 22.30 14.81
N PRO A 185 -5.28 21.99 15.80
CA PRO A 185 -6.35 22.92 16.17
C PRO A 185 -5.71 24.28 16.47
N ALA A 186 -6.30 25.34 15.93
CA ALA A 186 -5.84 26.70 16.15
C ALA A 186 -5.80 26.97 17.66
N GLU A 187 -4.66 27.45 18.15
CA GLU A 187 -4.56 28.04 19.49
C GLU A 187 -5.56 29.20 19.56
N GLU A 188 -6.58 29.05 20.40
CA GLU A 188 -7.45 30.17 20.79
C GLU A 188 -6.58 31.22 21.49
N PRO A 189 -6.66 32.51 21.10
CA PRO A 189 -5.92 33.54 21.78
C PRO A 189 -6.47 33.73 23.19
N LEU A 190 -5.58 33.62 24.17
CA LEU A 190 -5.80 34.07 25.54
C LEU A 190 -6.18 35.56 25.51
N ILE A 191 -7.44 35.85 25.83
CA ILE A 191 -7.94 37.20 26.08
C ILE A 191 -7.53 37.54 27.52
N PHE A 192 -6.78 38.64 27.67
CA PHE A 192 -6.49 39.29 28.96
C PHE A 192 -7.75 39.90 29.57
#